data_AF-B0WKS8-F1
#
_entry.id   AF-B0WKS8-F1
#
_cell.length_a   1.000
_cell.length_b   1.000
_cell.length_c   1.000
_cell.angle_alpha   90.00
_cell.angle_beta   90.00
_cell.angle_gamma   90.00
#
_symmetry.space_group_name_H-M   'P 1'
#
loop_
_entity.id
_entity.type
_entity.pdbx_description
1 polymer ?
#
loop_
_entity_poly.entity_id
_entity_poly.type
_entity_poly.pdbx_seq_one_letter_code
_entity_poly.pdbx_strand_id
1 'polypeptide(L)'
;MNYLYGVVLALVASAVSGDDCGAAFRGRCNCGMREYNSKTSYVVNCTDEGFRDTDVLEHMPLQAEVLIFTGNYIDELPWNVFGAMNDLANLTIVDMSNNHIREIRGKAYHHVPNVKRLILNHNNLSISRYDDDEYNHHHPRVFSNFINLMELHLTNAFADNTSAELSADLHDIFVSSNLTKLTKLHLEQNEIVQFNDKRVFCDLPSLMDLHLGDNLLKEINFNITCLKKLRFLDLERNKFESVRPHDMAMMDTLASHHDGINLMVDFTFNPLNCDCSIFPLYEWMSKSKVTVRNRDNLMCFRNKKHQEPILTLNMKKCQKVRTGKRDHTVTLVFVLACLSCILIVLVGSLIYVSKDKLKTLITPVVDHVSKKVQYTSIKDEEAAPEQYV
;
A
#
# COMPACT_ATOMS: atom_id res chain seq x y z
N MET A 1 -33.60 -68.13 37.50
CA MET A 1 -32.41 -67.90 38.34
C MET A 1 -31.21 -67.65 37.44
N ASN A 2 -30.50 -66.56 37.73
CA ASN A 2 -29.14 -66.21 37.30
C ASN A 2 -28.90 -65.74 35.85
N TYR A 3 -29.06 -64.42 35.72
CA TYR A 3 -28.07 -63.48 35.16
C TYR A 3 -26.61 -64.02 35.18
N LEU A 4 -25.85 -63.88 34.08
CA LEU A 4 -24.69 -62.97 34.01
C LEU A 4 -24.02 -62.93 32.61
N TYR A 5 -24.01 -61.74 32.02
CA TYR A 5 -22.91 -61.02 31.34
C TYR A 5 -22.06 -61.66 30.23
N GLY A 6 -21.93 -60.91 29.12
CA GLY A 6 -20.84 -61.08 28.15
C GLY A 6 -20.95 -60.25 26.86
N VAL A 7 -21.24 -58.94 26.94
CA VAL A 7 -21.08 -58.05 25.78
C VAL A 7 -19.59 -57.71 25.67
N VAL A 8 -18.91 -58.31 24.69
CA VAL A 8 -17.53 -57.94 24.34
C VAL A 8 -17.59 -56.71 23.43
N LEU A 9 -17.42 -55.53 24.04
CA LEU A 9 -17.07 -54.31 23.32
C LEU A 9 -15.57 -54.39 22.97
N ALA A 10 -15.28 -54.67 21.70
CA ALA A 10 -13.95 -54.48 21.16
C ALA A 10 -13.70 -52.98 20.99
N LEU A 11 -13.19 -52.34 22.04
CA LEU A 11 -12.51 -51.04 21.94
C LEU A 11 -11.18 -51.29 21.23
N VAL A 12 -11.13 -51.03 19.93
CA VAL A 12 -9.87 -50.79 19.24
C VAL A 12 -9.39 -49.43 19.74
N ALA A 13 -8.67 -49.44 20.86
CA ALA A 13 -7.81 -48.32 21.22
C ALA A 13 -6.68 -48.30 20.19
N SER A 14 -6.81 -47.44 19.19
CA SER A 14 -5.67 -47.01 18.38
C SER A 14 -4.70 -46.29 19.32
N ALA A 15 -3.77 -47.06 19.90
CA ALA A 15 -2.60 -46.55 20.57
C ALA A 15 -1.73 -45.84 19.51
N VAL A 16 -2.03 -44.58 19.27
CA VAL A 16 -1.05 -43.66 18.68
C VAL A 16 -0.05 -43.44 19.80
N SER A 17 1.11 -44.10 19.71
CA SER A 17 2.29 -43.75 20.50
C SER A 17 2.71 -42.33 20.11
N GLY A 18 2.06 -41.33 20.72
CA GLY A 18 2.56 -39.97 20.72
C GLY A 18 3.80 -39.95 21.59
N ASP A 19 4.92 -39.52 21.04
CA ASP A 19 6.10 -39.21 21.83
C ASP A 19 5.68 -38.14 22.85
N ASP A 20 5.66 -38.52 24.13
CA ASP A 20 5.30 -37.64 25.23
C ASP A 20 6.36 -36.54 25.34
N CYS A 21 6.00 -35.27 25.10
CA CYS A 21 6.88 -34.11 25.25
C CYS A 21 7.20 -33.79 26.72
N GLY A 22 6.86 -34.69 27.63
CA GLY A 22 7.19 -34.62 29.04
C GLY A 22 5.93 -34.49 29.90
N ALA A 23 6.10 -34.72 31.20
CA ALA A 23 5.00 -34.77 32.14
C ALA A 23 4.13 -33.49 32.17
N ALA A 24 4.71 -32.32 31.87
CA ALA A 24 4.01 -31.05 31.82
C ALA A 24 2.94 -30.98 30.70
N PHE A 25 3.16 -31.69 29.59
CA PHE A 25 2.28 -31.67 28.42
C PHE A 25 1.33 -32.88 28.35
N ARG A 26 1.54 -33.87 29.22
CA ARG A 26 0.87 -35.16 29.17
C ARG A 26 -0.65 -35.02 29.23
N GLY A 27 -1.32 -35.62 28.24
CA GLY A 27 -2.79 -35.63 28.16
C GLY A 27 -3.41 -34.30 27.77
N ARG A 28 -2.58 -33.31 27.40
CA ARG A 28 -3.02 -32.01 26.88
C ARG A 28 -2.45 -31.77 25.50
N CYS A 29 -1.13 -31.87 25.33
CA CYS A 29 -0.52 -31.61 24.02
C CYS A 29 -0.09 -32.88 23.31
N ASN A 30 -0.12 -32.83 21.97
CA ASN A 30 0.38 -33.88 21.10
C ASN A 30 1.73 -33.48 20.52
N CYS A 31 2.70 -34.38 20.61
CA CYS A 31 4.08 -34.10 20.28
C CYS A 31 4.69 -35.20 19.40
N GLY A 32 5.69 -34.81 18.59
CA GLY A 32 6.50 -35.72 17.81
C GLY A 32 6.76 -35.24 16.38
N MET A 33 7.42 -36.10 15.60
CA MET A 33 7.76 -35.81 14.21
C MET A 33 6.51 -35.84 13.33
N ARG A 34 6.21 -34.72 12.68
CA ARG A 34 5.07 -34.56 11.77
C ARG A 34 5.49 -33.75 10.56
N GLU A 35 4.77 -33.93 9.46
CA GLU A 35 4.90 -33.07 8.30
C GLU A 35 4.21 -31.72 8.60
N TYR A 36 4.97 -30.63 8.50
CA TYR A 36 4.49 -29.27 8.67
C TYR A 36 5.10 -28.41 7.57
N ASN A 37 4.24 -27.77 6.76
CA ASN A 37 4.66 -27.00 5.58
C ASN A 37 5.61 -27.78 4.63
N SER A 38 5.27 -29.04 4.31
CA SER A 38 6.07 -29.91 3.43
C SER A 38 7.47 -30.25 3.96
N LYS A 39 7.73 -30.05 5.26
CA LYS A 39 8.97 -30.45 5.95
C LYS A 39 8.60 -31.31 7.16
N THR A 40 9.31 -32.42 7.36
CA THR A 40 9.20 -33.17 8.61
C THR A 40 9.92 -32.42 9.73
N SER A 41 9.19 -32.08 10.79
CA SER A 41 9.68 -31.32 11.95
C SER A 41 9.13 -31.91 13.24
N TYR A 42 9.84 -31.71 14.35
CA TYR A 42 9.30 -32.02 15.68
C TYR A 42 8.30 -30.93 16.07
N VAL A 43 7.02 -31.29 16.15
CA VAL A 43 5.92 -30.37 16.44
C VAL A 43 5.44 -30.60 17.87
N VAL A 44 5.23 -29.52 18.62
CA VAL A 44 4.48 -29.50 19.87
C VAL A 44 3.16 -28.79 19.59
N ASN A 45 2.04 -29.52 19.69
CA ASN A 45 0.71 -29.00 19.38
C ASN A 45 -0.21 -29.05 20.61
N CYS A 46 -0.62 -27.88 21.06
CA CYS A 46 -1.48 -27.61 22.22
C CYS A 46 -2.74 -26.82 21.81
N THR A 47 -3.31 -27.14 20.64
CA THR A 47 -4.49 -26.45 20.09
C THR A 47 -5.73 -26.70 20.96
N ASP A 48 -6.45 -25.63 21.31
CA ASP A 48 -7.75 -25.69 22.02
C ASP A 48 -7.71 -26.42 23.39
N GLU A 49 -6.55 -26.43 24.04
CA GLU A 49 -6.34 -27.13 25.32
C GLU A 49 -6.79 -26.32 26.55
N GLY A 50 -7.28 -25.09 26.35
CA GLY A 50 -7.81 -24.22 27.40
C GLY A 50 -6.75 -23.65 28.34
N PHE A 51 -5.49 -23.52 27.90
CA PHE A 51 -4.45 -22.85 28.70
C PHE A 51 -4.81 -21.39 28.99
N ARG A 52 -4.49 -20.91 30.20
CA ARG A 52 -4.69 -19.53 30.65
C ARG A 52 -3.39 -18.81 31.00
N ASP A 53 -2.29 -19.56 31.04
CA ASP A 53 -0.93 -19.13 31.32
C ASP A 53 0.05 -19.84 30.37
N THR A 54 1.30 -19.39 30.39
CA THR A 54 2.38 -19.93 29.56
C THR A 54 3.32 -20.88 30.30
N ASP A 55 3.02 -21.28 31.54
CA ASP A 55 3.96 -22.01 32.42
C ASP A 55 4.39 -23.35 31.83
N VAL A 56 3.49 -23.98 31.06
CA VAL A 56 3.79 -25.23 30.35
C VAL A 56 4.95 -25.07 29.36
N LEU A 57 5.12 -23.88 28.79
CA LEU A 57 6.11 -23.61 27.74
C LEU A 57 7.55 -23.57 28.28
N GLU A 58 7.75 -23.40 29.59
CA GLU A 58 9.07 -23.52 30.22
C GLU A 58 9.64 -24.95 30.11
N HIS A 59 8.76 -25.93 29.95
CA HIS A 59 9.10 -27.35 29.89
C HIS A 59 9.24 -27.86 28.45
N MET A 60 9.24 -26.96 27.46
CA MET A 60 9.33 -27.30 26.03
C MET A 60 10.54 -28.20 25.72
N PRO A 61 10.37 -29.27 24.93
CA PRO A 61 11.48 -30.11 24.50
C PRO A 61 12.51 -29.33 23.68
N LEU A 62 13.80 -29.50 23.96
CA LEU A 62 14.89 -28.80 23.25
C LEU A 62 14.94 -29.11 21.74
N GLN A 63 14.43 -30.27 21.32
CA GLN A 63 14.36 -30.64 19.92
C GLN A 63 13.16 -30.03 19.16
N ALA A 64 12.26 -29.32 19.84
CA ALA A 64 11.07 -28.75 19.22
C ALA A 64 11.44 -27.73 18.14
N GLU A 65 10.87 -27.92 16.94
CA GLU A 65 11.08 -27.03 15.79
C GLU A 65 9.88 -26.11 15.56
N VAL A 66 8.69 -26.57 15.94
CA VAL A 66 7.41 -25.89 15.74
C VAL A 66 6.58 -25.97 17.01
N LEU A 67 6.11 -24.82 17.50
CA LEU A 67 5.10 -24.72 18.55
C LEU A 67 3.78 -24.25 17.94
N ILE A 68 2.71 -25.00 18.19
CA ILE A 68 1.33 -24.62 17.90
C ILE A 68 0.60 -24.50 19.24
N PHE A 69 0.29 -23.28 19.64
CA PHE A 69 -0.35 -22.92 20.92
C PHE A 69 -1.61 -22.07 20.68
N THR A 70 -2.37 -22.45 19.64
CA THR A 70 -3.56 -21.72 19.16
C THR A 70 -4.82 -22.10 19.93
N GLY A 71 -5.80 -21.19 19.98
CA GLY A 71 -7.13 -21.49 20.54
C GLY A 71 -7.18 -21.56 22.06
N ASN A 72 -6.18 -20.98 22.74
CA ASN A 72 -6.13 -20.91 24.20
C ASN A 72 -6.59 -19.54 24.71
N TYR A 73 -6.53 -19.33 26.02
CA TYR A 73 -7.04 -18.13 26.70
C TYR A 73 -5.91 -17.29 27.31
N ILE A 74 -4.79 -17.16 26.58
CA ILE A 74 -3.64 -16.38 27.04
C ILE A 74 -3.90 -14.89 26.86
N ASP A 75 -3.82 -14.13 27.95
CA ASP A 75 -4.09 -12.68 28.00
C ASP A 75 -2.79 -11.86 27.98
N GLU A 76 -1.76 -12.32 28.69
CA GLU A 76 -0.46 -11.66 28.79
C GLU A 76 0.66 -12.67 28.49
N LEU A 77 1.65 -12.24 27.71
CA LEU A 77 2.92 -12.97 27.58
C LEU A 77 3.95 -12.37 28.54
N PRO A 78 4.28 -13.06 29.65
CA PRO A 78 5.26 -12.59 30.61
C PRO A 78 6.68 -12.72 30.04
N TRP A 79 7.66 -12.12 30.73
CA TRP A 79 9.09 -12.34 30.50
C TRP A 79 9.46 -13.84 30.51
N ASN A 80 10.32 -14.27 29.57
CA ASN A 80 10.86 -15.63 29.46
C ASN A 80 9.81 -16.76 29.39
N VAL A 81 8.83 -16.68 28.48
CA VAL A 81 7.78 -17.73 28.36
C VAL A 81 8.33 -19.14 28.08
N PHE A 82 9.56 -19.26 27.56
CA PHE A 82 10.24 -20.52 27.28
C PHE A 82 11.22 -20.96 28.38
N GLY A 83 11.15 -20.32 29.56
CA GLY A 83 12.06 -20.53 30.68
C GLY A 83 13.34 -19.69 30.59
N ALA A 84 14.00 -19.54 31.74
CA ALA A 84 15.16 -18.64 31.89
C ALA A 84 16.52 -19.27 31.50
N MET A 85 16.57 -20.59 31.33
CA MET A 85 17.83 -21.34 31.18
C MET A 85 17.88 -22.20 29.90
N ASN A 86 16.77 -22.31 29.17
CA ASN A 86 16.62 -23.21 28.03
C ASN A 86 16.65 -22.42 26.72
N ASP A 87 17.77 -22.47 26.00
CA ASP A 87 17.82 -21.95 24.64
C ASP A 87 17.18 -22.97 23.69
N LEU A 88 15.97 -22.68 23.20
CA LEU A 88 15.27 -23.50 22.22
C LEU A 88 15.86 -23.24 20.82
N ALA A 89 17.11 -23.65 20.63
CA ALA A 89 17.89 -23.36 19.42
C ALA A 89 17.28 -23.93 18.13
N ASN A 90 16.49 -25.00 18.22
CA ASN A 90 15.83 -25.62 17.07
C ASN A 90 14.48 -24.99 16.73
N LEU A 91 13.90 -24.18 17.63
CA LEU A 91 12.58 -23.60 17.44
C LEU A 91 12.63 -22.55 16.32
N THR A 92 11.86 -22.78 15.27
CA THR A 92 11.82 -21.91 14.09
C THR A 92 10.46 -21.27 13.87
N ILE A 93 9.40 -21.85 14.43
CA ILE A 93 8.01 -21.42 14.19
C ILE A 93 7.26 -21.42 15.51
N VAL A 94 6.63 -20.28 15.82
CA VAL A 94 5.75 -20.11 16.98
C VAL A 94 4.40 -19.62 16.47
N ASP A 95 3.35 -20.39 16.73
CA ASP A 95 1.97 -20.03 16.44
C ASP A 95 1.20 -19.89 17.77
N MET A 96 0.79 -18.66 18.07
CA MET A 96 -0.05 -18.30 19.21
C MET A 96 -1.33 -17.58 18.73
N SER A 97 -1.80 -17.92 17.53
CA SER A 97 -3.01 -17.35 16.97
C SER A 97 -4.27 -17.74 17.76
N ASN A 98 -5.35 -16.97 17.64
CA ASN A 98 -6.63 -17.24 18.31
C ASN A 98 -6.48 -17.41 19.82
N ASN A 99 -5.71 -16.50 20.43
CA ASN A 99 -5.68 -16.35 21.88
C ASN A 99 -6.40 -15.04 22.25
N HIS A 100 -6.16 -14.53 23.45
CA HIS A 100 -6.66 -13.22 23.87
C HIS A 100 -5.51 -12.29 24.23
N ILE A 101 -4.35 -12.45 23.57
CA ILE A 101 -3.12 -11.79 23.98
C ILE A 101 -3.30 -10.29 23.79
N ARG A 102 -3.25 -9.56 24.89
CA ARG A 102 -3.30 -8.10 24.94
C ARG A 102 -1.92 -7.49 25.09
N GLU A 103 -1.07 -8.09 25.90
CA GLU A 103 0.24 -7.54 26.24
C GLU A 103 1.35 -8.56 25.99
N ILE A 104 2.43 -8.11 25.38
CA ILE A 104 3.67 -8.87 25.22
C ILE A 104 4.76 -8.13 25.98
N ARG A 105 5.15 -8.63 27.16
CA ARG A 105 6.17 -7.99 27.97
C ARG A 105 7.54 -8.01 27.30
N GLY A 106 8.37 -7.04 27.67
CA GLY A 106 9.77 -7.03 27.28
C GLY A 106 10.45 -8.35 27.64
N LYS A 107 11.22 -8.91 26.71
CA LYS A 107 11.91 -10.22 26.85
C LYS A 107 10.98 -11.43 27.01
N ALA A 108 9.69 -11.33 26.65
CA ALA A 108 8.81 -12.50 26.63
C ALA A 108 9.40 -13.64 25.78
N TYR A 109 9.88 -13.30 24.58
CA TYR A 109 10.51 -14.21 23.63
C TYR A 109 12.03 -14.27 23.74
N HIS A 110 12.58 -14.13 24.95
CA HIS A 110 14.00 -14.41 25.17
C HIS A 110 14.27 -15.92 24.97
N HIS A 111 15.52 -16.30 24.68
CA HIS A 111 15.94 -17.70 24.47
C HIS A 111 15.38 -18.43 23.23
N VAL A 112 14.74 -17.72 22.29
CA VAL A 112 14.30 -18.25 20.99
C VAL A 112 14.89 -17.52 19.78
N PRO A 113 16.23 -17.37 19.70
CA PRO A 113 16.87 -16.51 18.69
C PRO A 113 16.67 -16.99 17.25
N ASN A 114 16.34 -18.27 17.04
CA ASN A 114 16.24 -18.89 15.71
C ASN A 114 14.81 -18.93 15.15
N VAL A 115 13.84 -18.36 15.85
CA VAL A 115 12.47 -18.24 15.34
C VAL A 115 12.46 -17.35 14.09
N LYS A 116 11.94 -17.92 13.01
CA LYS A 116 11.81 -17.30 11.68
C LYS A 116 10.38 -16.90 11.37
N ARG A 117 9.40 -17.59 11.96
CA ARG A 117 7.99 -17.27 11.79
C ARG A 117 7.28 -17.13 13.12
N LEU A 118 6.62 -16.00 13.31
CA LEU A 118 5.74 -15.73 14.43
C LEU A 118 4.33 -15.47 13.91
N ILE A 119 3.35 -16.21 14.44
CA ILE A 119 1.94 -16.08 14.08
C ILE A 119 1.17 -15.66 15.33
N LEU A 120 0.59 -14.46 15.27
CA LEU A 120 -0.19 -13.84 16.34
C LEU A 120 -1.58 -13.40 15.84
N ASN A 121 -2.05 -13.97 14.73
CA ASN A 121 -3.35 -13.65 14.16
C ASN A 121 -4.48 -13.85 15.17
N HIS A 122 -5.55 -13.06 15.08
CA HIS A 122 -6.74 -13.19 15.94
C HIS A 122 -6.37 -13.11 17.43
N ASN A 123 -5.77 -11.99 17.81
CA ASN A 123 -5.45 -11.61 19.20
C ASN A 123 -6.01 -10.20 19.47
N ASN A 124 -5.68 -9.61 20.61
CA ASN A 124 -6.20 -8.31 21.02
C ASN A 124 -5.07 -7.38 21.50
N LEU A 125 -3.97 -7.33 20.73
CA LEU A 125 -2.73 -6.66 21.12
C LEU A 125 -2.96 -5.16 21.33
N SER A 126 -2.52 -4.66 22.47
CA SER A 126 -2.47 -3.24 22.81
C SER A 126 -1.03 -2.82 23.06
N ILE A 127 -0.59 -1.73 22.43
CA ILE A 127 0.81 -1.26 22.49
C ILE A 127 0.95 -0.08 23.45
N SER A 128 -0.13 0.67 23.63
CA SER A 128 -0.32 1.64 24.69
C SER A 128 -1.37 1.11 25.68
N ARG A 129 -1.13 1.28 26.97
CA ARG A 129 -2.07 0.88 28.03
C ARG A 129 -2.33 2.06 28.94
N TYR A 130 -3.60 2.46 29.03
CA TYR A 130 -4.12 3.34 30.07
C TYR A 130 -4.63 2.45 31.20
N ASP A 131 -3.78 2.14 32.18
CA ASP A 131 -4.26 1.63 33.46
C ASP A 131 -4.47 2.82 34.40
N ASP A 132 -5.56 2.77 35.18
CA ASP A 132 -6.03 3.87 36.04
C ASP A 132 -5.01 4.31 37.13
N ASP A 133 -3.95 3.53 37.38
CA ASP A 133 -2.98 3.77 38.46
C ASP A 133 -1.49 3.74 38.03
N GLU A 134 -1.14 3.61 36.74
CA GLU A 134 0.27 3.58 36.32
C GLU A 134 0.52 4.23 34.95
N TYR A 135 1.63 4.96 34.82
CA TYR A 135 2.06 5.65 33.60
C TYR A 135 1.92 4.77 32.35
N ASN A 136 1.50 5.35 31.22
CA ASN A 136 1.47 4.70 29.90
C ASN A 136 2.79 3.94 29.62
N HIS A 137 2.81 2.63 29.83
CA HIS A 137 3.94 1.77 29.50
C HIS A 137 3.90 1.46 28.00
N HIS A 138 4.25 2.45 27.17
CA HIS A 138 4.45 2.23 25.75
C HIS A 138 5.66 1.31 25.56
N HIS A 139 5.43 0.06 25.12
CA HIS A 139 6.46 -0.98 25.08
C HIS A 139 6.77 -1.45 23.63
N PRO A 140 7.30 -0.60 22.75
CA PRO A 140 7.38 -0.86 21.31
C PRO A 140 8.38 -1.95 20.91
N ARG A 141 9.22 -2.43 21.85
CA ARG A 141 10.21 -3.49 21.63
C ARG A 141 9.64 -4.91 21.74
N VAL A 142 8.34 -5.10 21.51
CA VAL A 142 7.66 -6.40 21.67
C VAL A 142 8.31 -7.52 20.81
N PHE A 143 8.85 -7.19 19.64
CA PHE A 143 9.46 -8.16 18.72
C PHE A 143 10.99 -8.10 18.67
N SER A 144 11.64 -7.31 19.54
CA SER A 144 13.10 -7.08 19.45
C SER A 144 13.96 -8.33 19.72
N ASN A 145 13.38 -9.39 20.33
CA ASN A 145 14.10 -10.64 20.58
C ASN A 145 14.19 -11.54 19.34
N PHE A 146 13.37 -11.31 18.31
CA PHE A 146 13.33 -12.16 17.12
C PHE A 146 14.35 -11.69 16.06
N ILE A 147 15.63 -11.89 16.35
CA ILE A 147 16.74 -11.47 15.48
C ILE A 147 16.73 -12.12 14.09
N ASN A 148 16.07 -13.28 13.97
CA ASN A 148 15.99 -14.08 12.75
C ASN A 148 14.58 -14.10 12.13
N LEU A 149 13.68 -13.22 12.57
CA LEU A 149 12.32 -13.18 12.07
C LEU A 149 12.30 -12.87 10.57
N MET A 150 11.59 -13.71 9.82
CA MET A 150 11.38 -13.59 8.38
C MET A 150 9.90 -13.40 8.06
N GLU A 151 9.00 -14.03 8.80
CA GLU A 151 7.55 -13.96 8.59
C GLU A 151 6.85 -13.54 9.89
N LEU A 152 6.11 -12.44 9.85
CA LEU A 152 5.31 -11.94 10.97
C LEU A 152 3.86 -11.86 10.55
N HIS A 153 3.00 -12.60 11.26
CA HIS A 153 1.58 -12.62 11.00
C HIS A 153 0.78 -11.95 12.11
N LEU A 154 0.08 -10.88 11.74
CA LEU A 154 -0.71 -10.01 12.60
C LEU A 154 -2.10 -9.73 11.97
N THR A 155 -2.69 -10.72 11.30
CA THR A 155 -4.05 -10.61 10.75
C THR A 155 -5.06 -10.52 11.90
N ASN A 156 -5.88 -9.46 11.93
CA ASN A 156 -6.84 -9.20 13.02
C ASN A 156 -6.21 -9.37 14.42
N ALA A 157 -5.09 -8.69 14.66
CA ALA A 157 -4.25 -8.96 15.84
C ALA A 157 -4.31 -7.88 16.92
N PHE A 158 -4.85 -6.70 16.62
CA PHE A 158 -4.84 -5.54 17.52
C PHE A 158 -6.21 -5.32 18.15
N ALA A 159 -6.21 -4.77 19.37
CA ALA A 159 -7.44 -4.29 20.00
C ALA A 159 -8.07 -3.16 19.17
N ASP A 160 -9.39 -2.97 19.33
CA ASP A 160 -10.21 -1.93 18.69
C ASP A 160 -9.73 -0.51 19.01
N ASN A 161 -8.57 -0.15 18.45
CA ASN A 161 -7.97 1.17 18.54
C ASN A 161 -8.41 1.98 17.32
N THR A 162 -8.40 3.30 17.44
CA THR A 162 -8.62 4.12 16.24
C THR A 162 -7.49 3.84 15.23
N SER A 163 -7.81 3.87 13.93
CA SER A 163 -6.80 3.61 12.88
C SER A 163 -5.55 4.50 13.00
N ALA A 164 -5.71 5.69 13.59
CA ALA A 164 -4.61 6.63 13.81
C ALA A 164 -3.65 6.16 14.92
N GLU A 165 -4.18 5.64 16.03
CA GLU A 165 -3.38 5.08 17.13
C GLU A 165 -2.64 3.83 16.65
N LEU A 166 -3.35 2.91 15.99
CA LEU A 166 -2.76 1.70 15.43
C LEU A 166 -1.61 2.02 14.47
N SER A 167 -1.78 3.03 13.60
CA SER A 167 -0.70 3.40 12.69
C SER A 167 0.53 3.96 13.40
N ALA A 168 0.37 4.73 14.48
CA ALA A 168 1.50 5.27 15.21
C ALA A 168 2.24 4.13 15.92
N ASP A 169 1.48 3.28 16.58
CA ASP A 169 1.96 2.11 17.29
C ASP A 169 2.73 1.12 16.38
N LEU A 170 2.24 0.87 15.16
CA LEU A 170 2.93 0.02 14.17
C LEU A 170 4.30 0.61 13.77
N HIS A 171 4.39 1.93 13.58
CA HIS A 171 5.66 2.58 13.26
C HIS A 171 6.67 2.39 14.38
N ASP A 172 6.25 2.63 15.63
CA ASP A 172 7.11 2.50 16.80
C ASP A 172 7.59 1.06 16.99
N ILE A 173 6.72 0.06 16.75
CA ILE A 173 7.10 -1.36 16.78
C ILE A 173 8.21 -1.66 15.78
N PHE A 174 8.03 -1.29 14.51
CA PHE A 174 8.95 -1.68 13.45
C PHE A 174 10.32 -1.01 13.62
N VAL A 175 10.33 0.27 14.00
CA VAL A 175 11.57 1.00 14.32
C VAL A 175 12.26 0.39 15.54
N SER A 176 11.51 0.12 16.61
CA SER A 176 12.10 -0.31 17.89
C SER A 176 12.51 -1.78 17.91
N SER A 177 11.91 -2.63 17.08
CA SER A 177 12.17 -4.08 17.05
C SER A 177 13.29 -4.50 16.09
N ASN A 178 13.79 -3.59 15.24
CA ASN A 178 14.93 -3.83 14.32
C ASN A 178 14.78 -5.10 13.45
N LEU A 179 13.61 -5.27 12.82
CA LEU A 179 13.21 -6.46 12.06
C LEU A 179 13.86 -6.53 10.66
N THR A 180 15.19 -6.43 10.58
CA THR A 180 15.95 -6.28 9.32
C THR A 180 15.88 -7.47 8.37
N LYS A 181 15.54 -8.66 8.88
CA LYS A 181 15.40 -9.91 8.12
C LYS A 181 13.96 -10.22 7.69
N LEU A 182 13.00 -9.40 8.12
CA LEU A 182 11.59 -9.63 7.80
C LEU A 182 11.37 -9.54 6.29
N THR A 183 10.83 -10.61 5.71
CA THR A 183 10.53 -10.72 4.28
C THR A 183 9.03 -10.74 4.01
N LYS A 184 8.20 -11.18 4.97
CA LYS A 184 6.75 -11.18 4.85
C LYS A 184 6.09 -10.58 6.08
N LEU A 185 5.14 -9.69 5.83
CA LEU A 185 4.34 -9.03 6.86
C LEU A 185 2.86 -9.13 6.49
N HIS A 186 2.07 -9.69 7.40
CA HIS A 186 0.62 -9.83 7.30
C HIS A 186 -0.06 -8.89 8.29
N LEU A 187 -0.85 -7.95 7.76
CA LEU A 187 -1.59 -6.92 8.50
C LEU A 187 -3.05 -6.84 8.03
N GLU A 188 -3.59 -7.92 7.46
CA GLU A 188 -4.96 -7.98 6.99
C GLU A 188 -5.96 -7.85 8.13
N GLN A 189 -7.17 -7.36 7.84
CA GLN A 189 -8.27 -7.31 8.81
C GLN A 189 -7.95 -6.52 10.10
N ASN A 190 -7.18 -5.43 10.01
CA ASN A 190 -6.85 -4.57 11.15
C ASN A 190 -7.53 -3.18 11.07
N GLU A 191 -8.58 -3.06 10.25
CA GLU A 191 -9.37 -1.84 10.08
C GLU A 191 -8.55 -0.57 9.75
N ILE A 192 -7.39 -0.74 9.10
CA ILE A 192 -6.46 0.36 8.85
C ILE A 192 -7.05 1.29 7.78
N VAL A 193 -7.34 2.54 8.16
CA VAL A 193 -7.84 3.58 7.24
C VAL A 193 -6.70 4.29 6.51
N GLN A 194 -5.59 4.56 7.21
CA GLN A 194 -4.42 5.26 6.69
C GLN A 194 -3.22 5.08 7.63
N PHE A 195 -2.00 5.33 7.11
CA PHE A 195 -0.80 5.40 7.92
C PHE A 195 -0.36 6.85 8.22
N ASN A 196 -0.13 7.21 9.48
CA ASN A 196 0.27 8.56 9.87
C ASN A 196 1.70 8.91 9.41
N ASP A 197 2.62 7.96 9.49
CA ASP A 197 3.96 8.12 8.94
C ASP A 197 4.07 7.47 7.55
N LYS A 198 4.50 8.28 6.57
CA LYS A 198 4.80 7.82 5.22
C LYS A 198 5.95 6.81 5.20
N ARG A 199 6.81 6.80 6.21
CA ARG A 199 7.97 5.90 6.32
C ARG A 199 7.73 4.66 7.16
N VAL A 200 6.49 4.37 7.56
CA VAL A 200 6.14 3.25 8.46
C VAL A 200 6.81 1.91 8.13
N PHE A 201 6.97 1.56 6.85
CA PHE A 201 7.59 0.30 6.43
C PHE A 201 9.08 0.43 6.05
N CYS A 202 9.65 1.63 5.98
CA CYS A 202 11.00 1.84 5.45
C CYS A 202 12.12 1.24 6.32
N ASP A 203 11.84 0.94 7.59
CA ASP A 203 12.76 0.26 8.50
C ASP A 203 12.69 -1.28 8.38
N LEU A 204 12.00 -1.78 7.35
CA LEU A 204 11.94 -3.20 6.96
C LEU A 204 12.68 -3.43 5.62
N PRO A 205 14.03 -3.35 5.59
CA PRO A 205 14.82 -3.32 4.35
C PRO A 205 14.78 -4.62 3.53
N SER A 206 14.34 -5.74 4.13
CA SER A 206 14.25 -7.04 3.47
C SER A 206 12.84 -7.41 3.03
N LEU A 207 11.85 -6.54 3.23
CA LEU A 207 10.44 -6.85 2.97
C LEU A 207 10.20 -7.16 1.49
N MET A 208 9.58 -8.31 1.23
CA MET A 208 9.25 -8.83 -0.10
C MET A 208 7.75 -8.86 -0.32
N ASP A 209 7.00 -9.34 0.67
CA ASP A 209 5.56 -9.53 0.59
C ASP A 209 4.88 -8.72 1.71
N LEU A 210 4.10 -7.71 1.34
CA LEU A 210 3.34 -6.87 2.26
C LEU A 210 1.85 -7.10 2.04
N HIS A 211 1.20 -7.67 3.04
CA HIS A 211 -0.22 -7.97 2.99
C HIS A 211 -1.05 -6.98 3.79
N LEU A 212 -1.88 -6.19 3.10
CA LEU A 212 -2.78 -5.19 3.67
C LEU A 212 -4.25 -5.42 3.26
N GLY A 213 -4.57 -6.65 2.84
CA GLY A 213 -5.92 -7.03 2.43
C GLY A 213 -6.96 -6.79 3.52
N ASP A 214 -8.24 -6.65 3.15
CA ASP A 214 -9.35 -6.54 4.12
C ASP A 214 -9.18 -5.39 5.15
N ASN A 215 -8.65 -4.25 4.72
CA ASN A 215 -8.54 -3.03 5.52
C ASN A 215 -9.47 -1.94 4.98
N LEU A 216 -9.29 -0.70 5.46
CA LEU A 216 -10.13 0.46 5.11
C LEU A 216 -9.38 1.49 4.26
N LEU A 217 -8.27 1.12 3.62
CA LEU A 217 -7.42 2.02 2.85
C LEU A 217 -8.16 2.55 1.62
N LYS A 218 -8.07 3.86 1.39
CA LYS A 218 -8.62 4.51 0.18
C LYS A 218 -7.54 4.86 -0.85
N GLU A 219 -6.29 4.85 -0.42
CA GLU A 219 -5.12 5.24 -1.18
C GLU A 219 -3.85 4.64 -0.58
N ILE A 220 -2.75 4.66 -1.32
CA ILE A 220 -1.42 4.31 -0.80
C ILE A 220 -0.80 5.59 -0.22
N ASN A 221 -0.94 5.79 1.09
CA ASN A 221 -0.44 7.00 1.76
C ASN A 221 0.93 6.82 2.45
N PHE A 222 1.62 5.72 2.16
CA PHE A 222 2.96 5.39 2.62
C PHE A 222 3.92 5.22 1.44
N ASN A 223 5.22 5.33 1.72
CA ASN A 223 6.26 5.29 0.72
C ASN A 223 6.76 3.86 0.50
N ILE A 224 6.37 3.25 -0.62
CA ILE A 224 6.87 1.93 -1.02
C ILE A 224 8.23 1.98 -1.72
N THR A 225 8.70 3.15 -2.16
CA THR A 225 9.95 3.26 -2.93
C THR A 225 11.20 2.96 -2.10
N CYS A 226 11.11 2.99 -0.76
CA CYS A 226 12.17 2.55 0.15
C CYS A 226 12.25 1.01 0.27
N LEU A 227 11.21 0.27 -0.11
CA LEU A 227 11.12 -1.19 0.01
C LEU A 227 11.75 -1.88 -1.21
N LYS A 228 13.08 -1.85 -1.30
CA LYS A 228 13.84 -2.26 -2.50
C LYS A 228 13.69 -3.74 -2.91
N LYS A 229 13.17 -4.60 -2.04
CA LYS A 229 12.94 -6.03 -2.33
C LYS A 229 11.46 -6.38 -2.51
N LEU A 230 10.57 -5.40 -2.41
CA LEU A 230 9.14 -5.63 -2.45
C LEU A 230 8.74 -6.16 -3.84
N ARG A 231 8.12 -7.33 -3.84
CA ARG A 231 7.63 -8.04 -5.02
C ARG A 231 6.14 -8.27 -4.99
N PHE A 232 5.50 -8.23 -3.82
CA PHE A 232 4.06 -8.39 -3.68
C PHE A 232 3.47 -7.36 -2.72
N LEU A 233 2.44 -6.65 -3.18
CA LEU A 233 1.64 -5.73 -2.39
C LEU A 233 0.17 -6.11 -2.51
N ASP A 234 -0.39 -6.60 -1.42
CA ASP A 234 -1.81 -6.94 -1.34
C ASP A 234 -2.62 -5.74 -0.86
N LEU A 235 -3.54 -5.26 -1.68
CA LEU A 235 -4.54 -4.23 -1.35
C LEU A 235 -5.95 -4.75 -1.63
N GLU A 236 -6.13 -6.07 -1.67
CA GLU A 236 -7.43 -6.71 -1.87
C GLU A 236 -8.45 -6.27 -0.80
N ARG A 237 -9.74 -6.19 -1.16
CA ARG A 237 -10.84 -5.91 -0.20
C ARG A 237 -10.65 -4.64 0.65
N ASN A 238 -10.02 -3.61 0.08
CA ASN A 238 -9.91 -2.27 0.69
C ASN A 238 -11.03 -1.33 0.20
N LYS A 239 -10.84 0.00 0.33
CA LYS A 239 -11.82 1.05 -0.02
C LYS A 239 -11.34 1.96 -1.15
N PHE A 240 -10.49 1.46 -2.05
CA PHE A 240 -10.04 2.23 -3.20
C PHE A 240 -11.21 2.48 -4.16
N GLU A 241 -11.62 3.74 -4.28
CA GLU A 241 -12.57 4.19 -5.31
C GLU A 241 -11.86 4.51 -6.64
N SER A 242 -10.55 4.79 -6.60
CA SER A 242 -9.67 4.94 -7.78
C SER A 242 -8.21 4.73 -7.35
N VAL A 243 -7.32 4.46 -8.31
CA VAL A 243 -5.87 4.39 -8.04
C VAL A 243 -5.23 5.67 -8.56
N ARG A 244 -4.58 6.43 -7.67
CA ARG A 244 -4.05 7.76 -8.01
C ARG A 244 -2.83 7.65 -8.93
N PRO A 245 -2.64 8.60 -9.87
CA PRO A 245 -1.44 8.64 -10.72
C PRO A 245 -0.12 8.64 -9.95
N HIS A 246 -0.09 9.30 -8.79
CA HIS A 246 1.07 9.31 -7.90
C HIS A 246 1.40 7.89 -7.38
N ASP A 247 0.40 7.14 -6.94
CA ASP A 247 0.58 5.79 -6.39
C ASP A 247 1.10 4.83 -7.47
N MET A 248 0.58 4.94 -8.70
CA MET A 248 1.08 4.21 -9.86
C MET A 248 2.53 4.58 -10.22
N ALA A 249 2.88 5.86 -10.20
CA ALA A 249 4.23 6.32 -10.46
C ALA A 249 5.23 5.82 -9.40
N MET A 250 4.82 5.72 -8.13
CA MET A 250 5.65 5.10 -7.08
C MET A 250 5.91 3.61 -7.38
N MET A 251 4.89 2.87 -7.79
CA MET A 251 5.02 1.44 -8.16
C MET A 251 5.92 1.26 -9.39
N ASP A 252 5.77 2.11 -10.42
CA ASP A 252 6.65 2.10 -11.60
C ASP A 252 8.11 2.43 -11.24
N THR A 253 8.31 3.41 -10.35
CA THR A 253 9.63 3.76 -9.83
C THR A 253 10.26 2.55 -9.16
N LEU A 254 9.54 1.86 -8.28
CA LEU A 254 10.06 0.66 -7.63
C LEU A 254 10.38 -0.46 -8.65
N ALA A 255 9.47 -0.75 -9.59
CA ALA A 255 9.66 -1.80 -10.59
C ALA A 255 10.78 -1.51 -11.61
N SER A 256 11.11 -0.24 -11.85
CA SER A 256 12.18 0.18 -12.77
C SER A 256 13.59 0.13 -12.17
N HIS A 257 13.71 0.22 -10.85
CA HIS A 257 15.02 0.22 -10.18
C HIS A 257 15.64 -1.17 -10.03
N HIS A 258 14.90 -2.24 -10.35
CA HIS A 258 15.31 -3.60 -10.03
C HIS A 258 15.16 -4.52 -11.24
N ASP A 259 16.27 -4.75 -11.94
CA ASP A 259 16.38 -5.79 -12.97
C ASP A 259 16.12 -7.16 -12.33
N GLY A 260 14.91 -7.69 -12.52
CA GLY A 260 14.51 -9.03 -12.10
C GLY A 260 13.44 -9.12 -11.01
N ILE A 261 13.01 -8.01 -10.39
CA ILE A 261 11.87 -8.03 -9.46
C ILE A 261 10.59 -7.73 -10.22
N ASN A 262 9.74 -8.75 -10.35
CA ASN A 262 8.39 -8.60 -10.88
C ASN A 262 7.45 -8.16 -9.75
N LEU A 263 7.30 -6.84 -9.56
CA LEU A 263 6.33 -6.31 -8.61
C LEU A 263 4.90 -6.70 -9.05
N MET A 264 4.16 -7.34 -8.15
CA MET A 264 2.76 -7.68 -8.31
C MET A 264 1.93 -6.93 -7.27
N VAL A 265 0.82 -6.36 -7.71
CA VAL A 265 -0.15 -5.66 -6.84
C VAL A 265 -1.54 -6.25 -7.03
N ASP A 266 -2.28 -6.44 -5.93
CA ASP A 266 -3.67 -6.90 -5.97
C ASP A 266 -4.62 -5.77 -5.56
N PHE A 267 -5.55 -5.40 -6.45
CA PHE A 267 -6.61 -4.42 -6.20
C PHE A 267 -8.01 -5.08 -6.20
N THR A 268 -8.10 -6.40 -6.21
CA THR A 268 -9.36 -7.13 -6.33
C THR A 268 -10.31 -6.76 -5.17
N PHE A 269 -11.61 -6.76 -5.45
CA PHE A 269 -12.66 -6.46 -4.47
C PHE A 269 -12.60 -5.05 -3.83
N ASN A 270 -12.00 -4.09 -4.52
CA ASN A 270 -12.12 -2.66 -4.17
C ASN A 270 -13.33 -2.00 -4.85
N PRO A 271 -13.97 -0.99 -4.21
CA PRO A 271 -15.11 -0.27 -4.77
C PRO A 271 -14.72 0.75 -5.85
N LEU A 272 -13.91 0.34 -6.83
CA LEU A 272 -13.39 1.20 -7.91
C LEU A 272 -14.56 1.82 -8.71
N ASN A 273 -14.51 3.10 -9.04
CA ASN A 273 -15.59 3.79 -9.76
C ASN A 273 -15.54 3.51 -11.28
N CYS A 274 -16.65 3.10 -11.89
CA CYS A 274 -16.76 2.93 -13.35
C CYS A 274 -17.10 4.25 -14.07
N ASP A 275 -16.26 5.26 -13.89
CA ASP A 275 -16.34 6.52 -14.63
C ASP A 275 -14.97 6.91 -15.21
N CYS A 276 -14.79 8.15 -15.66
CA CYS A 276 -13.51 8.57 -16.24
C CYS A 276 -12.35 8.67 -15.24
N SER A 277 -12.59 8.55 -13.93
CA SER A 277 -11.54 8.50 -12.91
C SER A 277 -10.71 7.21 -12.97
N ILE A 278 -11.26 6.11 -13.52
CA ILE A 278 -10.55 4.83 -13.67
C ILE A 278 -9.57 4.83 -14.86
N PHE A 279 -9.69 5.79 -15.78
CA PHE A 279 -8.92 5.85 -17.01
C PHE A 279 -7.38 5.77 -16.80
N PRO A 280 -6.79 6.48 -15.81
CA PRO A 280 -5.36 6.35 -15.52
C PRO A 280 -4.94 4.93 -15.16
N LEU A 281 -5.73 4.22 -14.34
CA LEU A 281 -5.47 2.82 -13.98
C LEU A 281 -5.58 1.91 -15.20
N TYR A 282 -6.64 2.08 -16.00
CA TYR A 282 -6.85 1.32 -17.24
C TYR A 282 -5.63 1.43 -18.18
N GLU A 283 -5.13 2.65 -18.41
CA GLU A 283 -3.96 2.90 -19.25
C GLU A 283 -2.69 2.31 -18.63
N TRP A 284 -2.49 2.51 -17.32
CA TRP A 284 -1.33 2.02 -16.60
C TRP A 284 -1.21 0.49 -16.64
N MET A 285 -2.31 -0.25 -16.44
CA MET A 285 -2.35 -1.72 -16.54
C MET A 285 -1.95 -2.28 -17.91
N SER A 286 -1.87 -1.44 -18.96
CA SER A 286 -1.43 -1.86 -20.29
C SER A 286 0.02 -1.51 -20.60
N LYS A 287 0.60 -0.55 -19.88
CA LYS A 287 1.92 0.05 -20.19
C LYS A 287 2.97 -0.22 -19.11
N SER A 288 2.54 -0.41 -17.87
CA SER A 288 3.42 -0.64 -16.74
C SER A 288 4.07 -2.02 -16.81
N LYS A 289 5.27 -2.13 -16.22
CA LYS A 289 5.93 -3.41 -15.93
C LYS A 289 5.38 -4.09 -14.68
N VAL A 290 4.59 -3.38 -13.87
CA VAL A 290 3.97 -3.90 -12.66
C VAL A 290 2.83 -4.84 -13.04
N THR A 291 2.81 -6.03 -12.43
CA THR A 291 1.77 -7.02 -12.67
C THR A 291 0.57 -6.72 -11.77
N VAL A 292 -0.61 -6.51 -12.36
CA VAL A 292 -1.86 -6.48 -11.59
C VAL A 292 -2.41 -7.88 -11.47
N ARG A 293 -2.53 -8.38 -10.24
CA ARG A 293 -3.13 -9.68 -9.95
C ARG A 293 -4.61 -9.65 -10.33
N ASN A 294 -5.08 -10.73 -10.95
CA ASN A 294 -6.45 -10.85 -11.47
C ASN A 294 -6.88 -9.70 -12.42
N ARG A 295 -5.92 -9.10 -13.15
CA ARG A 295 -6.15 -7.98 -14.08
C ARG A 295 -7.40 -8.12 -14.94
N ASP A 296 -7.62 -9.29 -15.53
CA ASP A 296 -8.71 -9.53 -16.48
C ASP A 296 -10.09 -9.61 -15.81
N ASN A 297 -10.11 -9.88 -14.50
CA ASN A 297 -11.31 -9.98 -13.67
C ASN A 297 -11.48 -8.76 -12.75
N LEU A 298 -10.69 -7.71 -12.93
CA LEU A 298 -10.79 -6.52 -12.08
C LEU A 298 -12.09 -5.78 -12.40
N MET A 299 -12.92 -5.64 -11.37
CA MET A 299 -14.26 -5.06 -11.47
C MET A 299 -14.28 -3.62 -10.96
N CYS A 300 -15.18 -2.81 -11.49
CA CYS A 300 -15.54 -1.51 -10.94
C CYS A 300 -17.06 -1.44 -10.69
N PHE A 301 -17.52 -0.37 -10.03
CA PHE A 301 -18.91 -0.10 -9.71
C PHE A 301 -19.39 1.21 -10.34
N ARG A 302 -20.48 1.15 -11.11
CA ARG A 302 -21.24 2.32 -11.55
C ARG A 302 -22.32 2.66 -10.52
N ASN A 303 -22.34 3.91 -10.06
CA ASN A 303 -23.27 4.40 -9.04
C ASN A 303 -23.32 3.52 -7.77
N LYS A 304 -22.18 2.94 -7.38
CA LYS A 304 -22.03 2.05 -6.20
C LYS A 304 -22.95 0.80 -6.20
N LYS A 305 -23.55 0.44 -7.33
CA LYS A 305 -24.53 -0.67 -7.41
C LYS A 305 -24.22 -1.67 -8.51
N HIS A 306 -23.90 -1.19 -9.70
CA HIS A 306 -23.73 -2.05 -10.86
C HIS A 306 -22.27 -2.37 -11.06
N GLN A 307 -21.91 -3.63 -10.96
CA GLN A 307 -20.54 -4.09 -11.13
C GLN A 307 -20.29 -4.43 -12.60
N GLU A 308 -19.20 -3.94 -13.19
CA GLU A 308 -18.79 -4.26 -14.56
C GLU A 308 -17.26 -4.43 -14.64
N PRO A 309 -16.72 -5.30 -15.52
CA PRO A 309 -15.28 -5.46 -15.66
C PRO A 309 -14.63 -4.21 -16.26
N ILE A 310 -13.52 -3.76 -15.67
CA ILE A 310 -12.82 -2.53 -16.10
C ILE A 310 -12.40 -2.60 -17.57
N LEU A 311 -11.96 -3.77 -18.03
CA LEU A 311 -11.49 -3.95 -19.41
C LEU A 311 -12.60 -3.85 -20.47
N THR A 312 -13.88 -3.91 -20.08
CA THR A 312 -15.02 -3.80 -21.00
C THR A 312 -15.48 -2.36 -21.21
N LEU A 313 -14.93 -1.40 -20.46
CA LEU A 313 -15.38 -0.01 -20.50
C LEU A 313 -14.95 0.70 -21.79
N ASN A 314 -15.84 1.54 -22.34
CA ASN A 314 -15.53 2.36 -23.51
C ASN A 314 -14.71 3.62 -23.14
N MET A 315 -13.39 3.47 -23.10
CA MET A 315 -12.45 4.52 -22.68
C MET A 315 -12.31 5.69 -23.68
N LYS A 316 -12.80 5.57 -24.93
CA LYS A 316 -12.72 6.66 -25.93
C LYS A 316 -13.49 7.92 -25.50
N LYS A 317 -14.51 7.77 -24.66
CA LYS A 317 -15.29 8.89 -24.10
C LYS A 317 -14.48 9.72 -23.10
N CYS A 318 -13.58 9.08 -22.35
CA CYS A 318 -12.79 9.73 -21.30
C CYS A 318 -11.54 10.45 -21.84
N GLN A 319 -11.01 9.99 -22.98
CA GLN A 319 -9.86 10.62 -23.64
C GLN A 319 -10.15 12.08 -24.07
N LYS A 320 -11.41 12.39 -24.43
CA LYS A 320 -11.85 13.74 -24.83
C LYS A 320 -11.85 14.76 -23.69
N VAL A 321 -11.89 14.30 -22.43
CA VAL A 321 -11.90 15.18 -21.24
C VAL A 321 -10.51 15.77 -20.96
N ARG A 322 -9.43 15.01 -21.22
CA ARG A 322 -8.04 15.51 -21.09
C ARG A 322 -7.66 16.53 -22.17
N THR A 323 -8.25 16.45 -23.36
CA THR A 323 -8.06 17.45 -24.43
C THR A 323 -8.87 18.74 -24.19
N GLY A 324 -9.74 18.76 -23.20
CA GLY A 324 -10.36 19.97 -22.65
C GLY A 324 -9.42 20.76 -21.74
N LYS A 325 -8.11 20.81 -22.03
CA LYS A 325 -7.33 21.97 -21.58
C LYS A 325 -7.95 23.15 -22.30
N ARG A 326 -8.63 24.03 -21.55
CA ARG A 326 -9.01 25.36 -22.01
C ARG A 326 -7.72 25.98 -22.55
N ASP A 327 -7.61 25.99 -23.88
CA ASP A 327 -6.36 26.35 -24.55
C ASP A 327 -6.02 27.76 -24.09
N HIS A 328 -5.00 27.90 -23.24
CA HIS A 328 -4.56 29.22 -22.78
C HIS A 328 -4.24 30.10 -23.99
N THR A 329 -3.81 29.47 -25.09
CA THR A 329 -3.64 30.04 -26.42
C THR A 329 -4.92 30.68 -26.96
N VAL A 330 -6.07 29.99 -26.91
CA VAL A 330 -7.36 30.54 -27.39
C VAL A 330 -7.83 31.70 -26.51
N THR A 331 -7.63 31.59 -25.19
CA THR A 331 -7.98 32.68 -24.26
C THR A 331 -7.08 33.90 -24.48
N LEU A 332 -5.77 33.69 -24.71
CA LEU A 332 -4.80 34.75 -24.99
C LEU A 332 -5.07 35.43 -26.34
N VAL A 333 -5.38 34.65 -27.38
CA VAL A 333 -5.75 35.17 -28.71
C VAL A 333 -7.02 36.00 -28.64
N PHE A 334 -8.04 35.55 -27.89
CA PHE A 334 -9.27 36.31 -27.69
C PHE A 334 -9.02 37.64 -26.96
N VAL A 335 -8.21 37.64 -25.89
CA VAL A 335 -7.83 38.86 -25.17
C VAL A 335 -7.03 39.81 -26.06
N LEU A 336 -6.08 39.31 -26.85
CA LEU A 336 -5.31 40.12 -27.80
C LEU A 336 -6.20 40.74 -28.88
N ALA A 337 -7.19 39.99 -29.39
CA ALA A 337 -8.17 40.51 -30.35
C ALA A 337 -9.05 41.60 -29.73
N CYS A 338 -9.51 41.44 -28.48
CA CYS A 338 -10.26 42.49 -27.79
C CYS A 338 -9.41 43.76 -27.58
N LEU A 339 -8.15 43.60 -27.16
CA LEU A 339 -7.24 44.73 -26.95
C LEU A 339 -6.90 45.46 -28.26
N SER A 340 -6.72 44.74 -29.37
CA SER A 340 -6.49 45.36 -30.68
C SER A 340 -7.73 46.10 -31.18
N CYS A 341 -8.93 45.56 -30.99
CA CYS A 341 -10.17 46.27 -31.29
C CYS A 341 -10.32 47.56 -30.48
N ILE A 342 -10.04 47.51 -29.16
CA ILE A 342 -10.08 48.69 -28.29
C ILE A 342 -9.06 49.74 -28.76
N LEU A 343 -7.84 49.31 -29.10
CA LEU A 343 -6.80 50.21 -29.61
C LEU A 343 -7.23 50.87 -30.93
N ILE A 344 -7.82 50.12 -31.86
CA ILE A 344 -8.32 50.67 -33.13
C ILE A 344 -9.41 51.71 -32.88
N VAL A 345 -10.34 51.45 -31.93
CA VAL A 345 -11.38 52.42 -31.57
C VAL A 345 -10.78 53.67 -30.93
N LEU A 346 -9.79 53.53 -30.04
CA LEU A 346 -9.13 54.66 -29.40
C LEU A 346 -8.33 55.50 -30.40
N VAL A 347 -7.56 54.86 -31.29
CA VAL A 347 -6.82 55.53 -32.35
C VAL A 347 -7.78 56.20 -33.33
N GLY A 348 -8.85 55.52 -33.74
CA GLY A 348 -9.90 56.10 -34.59
C GLY A 348 -10.57 57.30 -33.94
N SER A 349 -10.87 57.23 -32.64
CA SER A 349 -11.43 58.33 -31.87
C SER A 349 -10.44 59.50 -31.74
N LEU A 350 -9.15 59.20 -31.54
CA LEU A 350 -8.09 60.21 -31.47
C LEU A 350 -7.89 60.90 -32.82
N ILE A 351 -7.88 60.15 -33.93
CA ILE A 351 -7.85 60.69 -35.30
C ILE A 351 -9.09 61.54 -35.57
N TYR A 352 -10.28 61.11 -35.11
CA TYR A 352 -11.52 61.87 -35.28
C TYR A 352 -11.48 63.20 -34.52
N VAL A 353 -11.05 63.20 -33.26
CA VAL A 353 -10.95 64.41 -32.42
C VAL A 353 -9.84 65.33 -32.92
N SER A 354 -8.73 64.76 -33.40
CA SER A 354 -7.59 65.54 -33.93
C SER A 354 -7.71 65.86 -35.41
N LYS A 355 -8.82 65.52 -36.07
CA LYS A 355 -9.00 65.57 -37.53
C LYS A 355 -8.63 66.94 -38.12
N ASP A 356 -9.01 68.03 -37.47
CA ASP A 356 -8.70 69.39 -37.94
C ASP A 356 -7.21 69.74 -37.79
N LYS A 357 -6.58 69.33 -36.66
CA LYS A 357 -5.12 69.49 -36.45
C LYS A 357 -4.30 68.60 -37.41
N LEU A 358 -4.76 67.37 -37.65
CA LEU A 358 -4.12 66.42 -38.56
C LEU A 358 -4.21 66.93 -40.01
N LYS A 359 -5.36 67.50 -40.39
CA LYS A 359 -5.57 68.12 -41.70
C LYS A 359 -4.58 69.27 -41.89
N THR A 360 -4.43 70.17 -40.91
CA THR A 360 -3.43 71.26 -41.02
C THR A 360 -1.98 70.77 -41.14
N LEU A 361 -1.64 69.61 -40.56
CA LEU A 361 -0.28 69.04 -40.61
C LEU A 361 0.01 68.25 -41.89
N ILE A 362 -0.99 67.54 -42.43
CA ILE A 362 -0.84 66.64 -43.57
C ILE A 362 -0.98 67.38 -44.90
N THR A 363 -1.80 68.44 -44.96
CA THR A 363 -2.00 69.25 -46.19
C THR A 363 -0.68 69.72 -46.82
N PRO A 364 0.32 70.29 -46.09
CA PRO A 364 1.59 70.70 -46.70
C PRO A 364 2.45 69.53 -47.20
N VAL A 365 2.33 68.34 -46.60
CA VAL A 365 3.09 67.13 -47.02
C VAL A 365 2.48 66.52 -48.29
N VAL A 366 1.16 66.42 -48.36
CA VAL A 366 0.45 65.90 -49.53
C VAL A 366 0.63 66.83 -50.73
N ASP A 367 0.60 68.16 -50.53
CA ASP A 367 0.89 69.13 -51.58
C ASP A 367 2.35 69.03 -52.08
N HIS A 368 3.29 68.71 -51.19
CA HIS A 368 4.69 68.51 -51.57
C HIS A 368 4.92 67.24 -52.39
N VAL A 369 4.19 66.16 -52.09
CA VAL A 369 4.26 64.88 -52.82
C VAL A 369 3.51 64.98 -54.15
N SER A 370 2.34 65.61 -54.17
CA SER A 370 1.56 65.88 -55.39
C SER A 370 2.36 66.72 -56.40
N LYS A 371 3.03 67.78 -55.93
CA LYS A 371 3.95 68.57 -56.78
C LYS A 371 5.13 67.73 -57.25
N LYS A 372 5.72 66.87 -56.41
CA LYS A 372 6.85 66.01 -56.81
C LYS A 372 6.47 65.01 -57.92
N VAL A 373 5.26 64.45 -57.87
CA VAL A 373 4.75 63.52 -58.90
C VAL A 373 4.52 64.24 -60.24
N GLN A 374 4.11 65.52 -60.23
CA GLN A 374 4.04 66.33 -61.45
C GLN A 374 5.41 66.64 -62.06
N TYR A 375 6.48 66.78 -61.26
CA TYR A 375 7.83 67.06 -61.80
C TYR A 375 8.58 65.82 -62.30
N THR A 376 8.24 64.61 -61.85
CA THR A 376 8.85 63.38 -62.36
C THR A 376 8.25 62.92 -63.68
N SER A 377 7.01 63.29 -64.00
CA SER A 377 6.36 62.94 -65.28
C SER A 377 6.87 63.74 -66.49
N ILE A 378 7.53 64.88 -66.28
CA ILE A 378 7.98 65.78 -67.37
C ILE A 378 9.44 65.49 -67.79
N LYS A 379 10.19 64.68 -67.03
CA LYS A 379 11.61 64.41 -67.30
C LYS A 379 11.91 63.17 -68.14
N ASP A 380 10.91 62.37 -68.48
CA ASP A 380 11.10 61.12 -69.23
C ASP A 380 10.76 61.24 -70.74
N GLU A 381 10.54 62.45 -71.28
CA GLU A 381 10.15 62.66 -72.70
C GLU A 381 11.24 63.20 -73.64
N GLU A 382 12.48 63.43 -73.20
CA GLU A 382 13.57 63.85 -74.10
C GLU A 382 14.90 63.13 -73.80
N ALA A 383 15.07 61.93 -74.38
CA ALA A 383 16.38 61.37 -74.71
C ALA A 383 16.23 60.22 -75.73
N ALA A 384 16.23 60.56 -77.03
CA ALA A 384 16.61 59.61 -78.07
C ALA A 384 18.14 59.54 -78.15
N PRO A 385 18.72 58.37 -78.45
CA PRO A 385 19.71 58.35 -79.52
C PRO A 385 19.51 57.22 -80.52
N GLU A 386 19.60 57.64 -81.79
CA GLU A 386 20.33 57.06 -82.92
C GLU A 386 20.27 55.56 -83.25
N GLN A 387 19.87 55.33 -84.51
CA GLN A 387 20.07 54.15 -85.33
C GLN A 387 21.56 53.81 -85.51
N TYR A 388 21.88 52.51 -85.53
CA TYR A 388 22.90 51.96 -86.44
C TYR A 388 22.43 50.60 -87.00
N VAL A 389 22.35 50.60 -88.34
CA VAL A 389 22.61 49.55 -89.37
C VAL A 389 22.36 48.09 -89.03
#